data_AF-A0A2D7FP68-F1
#
_entry.id   AF-A0A2D7FP68-F1
#
_cell.length_a   1.000
_cell.length_b   1.000
_cell.length_c   1.000
_cell.angle_alpha   90.00
_cell.angle_beta   90.00
_cell.angle_gamma   90.00
#
_symmetry.space_group_name_H-M   'P 1'
#
loop_
_entity.id
_entity.type
_entity.pdbx_description
1 polymer ?
#
loop_
_entity_poly.entity_id
_entity_poly.type
_entity_poly.pdbx_seq_one_letter_code
_entity_poly.pdbx_strand_id
1 'polypeptide(L)'
;DLSIAARANEDDEFEIGNETYPISEIGYLAGDVDFQNENAAYVLLGIGRNVGGGLGLSFSIGAIQYGAPSVDLRTEDCNFSFSDLQLSATCLALAADVEAEERQVNADLDEFELWPFARIGLTYSF
;
A
#
# COMPACT_ATOMS: atom_id res chain seq x y z
N ASP A 1 3.94 -8.81 4.92
CA ASP A 1 4.52 -8.30 3.67
C ASP A 1 3.41 -8.30 2.62
N LEU A 2 2.98 -7.11 2.21
CA LEU A 2 2.00 -6.89 1.15
C LEU A 2 2.68 -6.11 0.03
N SER A 3 2.69 -6.63 -1.18
CA SER A 3 3.29 -5.95 -2.34
C SER A 3 2.20 -5.28 -3.17
N ILE A 4 2.41 -4.00 -3.50
CA ILE A 4 1.50 -3.18 -4.29
C ILE A 4 2.28 -2.68 -5.52
N ALA A 5 1.70 -2.85 -6.71
CA ALA A 5 2.24 -2.29 -7.94
C ALA A 5 1.37 -1.10 -8.37
N ALA A 6 1.99 0.07 -8.54
CA ALA A 6 1.33 1.23 -9.12
C ALA A 6 1.10 1.02 -10.62
N ARG A 7 0.04 1.66 -11.14
CA ARG A 7 -0.23 1.73 -12.58
C ARG A 7 -0.10 3.17 -13.05
N ALA A 8 0.48 3.34 -14.23
CA ALA A 8 0.52 4.63 -14.91
C ALA A 8 -0.89 5.14 -15.20
N ASN A 9 -1.01 6.47 -15.31
CA ASN A 9 -2.25 7.17 -15.64
C ASN A 9 -2.61 6.99 -17.14
N GLU A 10 -3.64 7.72 -17.61
CA GLU A 10 -4.09 7.65 -19.01
C GLU A 10 -3.05 8.18 -20.02
N ASP A 11 -2.08 8.97 -19.55
CA ASP A 11 -1.00 9.56 -20.33
C ASP A 11 0.30 8.73 -20.24
N ASP A 12 0.24 7.51 -19.69
CA ASP A 12 1.39 6.62 -19.45
C ASP A 12 2.45 7.24 -18.52
N GLU A 13 2.02 8.04 -17.53
CA GLU A 13 2.88 8.73 -16.56
C GLU A 13 2.57 8.33 -15.10
N PHE A 14 3.55 8.54 -14.22
CA PHE A 14 3.46 8.41 -12.77
C PHE A 14 3.71 9.76 -12.11
N GLU A 15 2.91 10.07 -11.09
CA GLU A 15 3.11 11.25 -10.24
C GLU A 15 3.81 10.80 -8.95
N ILE A 16 5.02 11.31 -8.72
CA ILE A 16 5.85 11.01 -7.54
C ILE A 16 6.18 12.36 -6.90
N GLY A 17 5.68 12.61 -5.69
CA GLY A 17 5.74 13.93 -5.07
C GLY A 17 5.01 15.01 -5.90
N ASN A 18 5.77 15.97 -6.43
CA ASN A 18 5.25 17.03 -7.32
C ASN A 18 5.77 16.90 -8.76
N GLU A 19 6.46 15.81 -9.07
CA GLU A 19 7.05 15.57 -10.39
C GLU A 19 6.29 14.46 -11.14
N THR A 20 6.33 14.54 -12.46
CA THR A 20 5.65 13.60 -13.36
C THR A 20 6.70 12.88 -14.19
N TYR A 21 6.68 11.55 -14.12
CA TYR A 21 7.64 10.69 -14.78
C TYR A 21 6.94 9.76 -15.77
N PRO A 22 7.33 9.74 -17.06
CA PRO A 22 6.75 8.81 -18.01
C PRO A 22 7.18 7.37 -17.70
N ILE A 23 6.31 6.39 -18.00
CA ILE A 23 6.60 4.96 -17.79
C ILE A 23 7.86 4.50 -18.52
N SER A 24 8.20 5.14 -19.64
CA SER A 24 9.43 4.88 -20.39
C SER A 24 10.72 5.24 -19.65
N GLU A 25 10.64 6.08 -18.61
CA GLU A 25 11.78 6.47 -17.79
C GLU A 25 11.91 5.65 -16.50
N ILE A 26 10.80 5.11 -15.97
CA ILE A 26 10.80 4.43 -14.66
C ILE A 26 10.51 2.92 -14.71
N GLY A 27 9.88 2.45 -15.78
CA GLY A 27 9.48 1.05 -15.98
C GLY A 27 8.27 0.65 -15.14
N TYR A 28 8.46 0.52 -13.83
CA TYR A 28 7.40 0.28 -12.86
C TYR A 28 7.69 1.00 -11.54
N LEU A 29 6.64 1.23 -10.76
CA LEU A 29 6.71 1.65 -9.37
C LEU A 29 6.00 0.61 -8.50
N ALA A 30 6.73 0.00 -7.59
CA ALA A 30 6.23 -0.98 -6.63
C ALA A 30 6.47 -0.48 -5.21
N GLY A 31 5.53 -0.75 -4.32
CA GLY A 31 5.63 -0.47 -2.89
C GLY A 31 5.42 -1.75 -2.09
N ASP A 32 6.35 -2.06 -1.22
CA ASP A 32 6.23 -3.19 -0.28
C ASP A 32 5.88 -2.65 1.10
N VAL A 33 4.78 -3.17 1.66
CA VAL A 33 4.22 -2.72 2.93
C VAL A 33 4.46 -3.79 4.00
N ASP A 34 5.16 -3.40 5.05
CA ASP A 34 5.48 -4.24 6.19
C ASP A 34 4.81 -3.75 7.48
N PHE A 35 4.17 -4.69 8.17
CA PHE A 35 3.47 -4.41 9.43
C PHE A 35 4.37 -4.82 10.58
N GLN A 36 4.83 -3.84 11.36
CA GLN A 36 5.79 -4.06 12.45
C GLN A 36 5.21 -4.89 13.61
N ASN A 37 3.89 -5.02 13.71
CA ASN A 37 3.21 -5.59 14.86
C ASN A 37 2.47 -6.89 14.51
N GLU A 38 3.06 -8.03 14.85
CA GLU A 38 2.45 -9.36 14.64
C GLU A 38 1.21 -9.60 15.53
N ASN A 39 1.10 -8.88 16.66
CA ASN A 39 0.08 -9.06 17.69
C ASN A 39 -0.85 -7.86 17.80
N ALA A 40 -1.46 -7.46 16.68
CA ALA A 40 -2.37 -6.32 16.62
C ALA A 40 -3.72 -6.61 17.34
N ALA A 41 -4.12 -5.69 18.22
CA ALA A 41 -5.43 -5.72 18.85
C ALA A 41 -6.51 -5.23 17.86
N TYR A 42 -7.68 -5.88 17.84
CA TYR A 42 -8.80 -5.46 17.02
C TYR A 42 -10.11 -5.45 17.76
N VAL A 43 -10.99 -4.56 17.33
CA VAL A 43 -12.38 -4.48 17.77
C VAL A 43 -13.29 -4.63 16.56
N LEU A 44 -14.37 -5.39 16.71
CA LEU A 44 -15.41 -5.49 15.70
C LEU A 44 -16.78 -5.34 16.34
N LEU A 45 -17.67 -4.66 15.61
CA LEU A 45 -19.08 -4.55 15.92
C LEU A 45 -19.85 -5.17 14.75
N GLY A 46 -20.70 -6.12 15.06
CA GLY A 46 -21.43 -6.90 14.06
C GLY A 46 -22.92 -6.97 14.33
N ILE A 47 -23.69 -6.98 13.24
CA ILE A 47 -25.10 -7.34 13.23
C ILE A 47 -25.28 -8.61 12.40
N GLY A 48 -26.15 -9.50 12.83
CA GLY A 48 -26.43 -10.73 12.10
C GLY A 48 -27.84 -11.23 12.33
N ARG A 49 -28.38 -11.95 11.35
CA ARG A 49 -29.70 -12.58 11.43
C ARG A 49 -29.72 -13.92 10.72
N ASN A 50 -30.53 -14.83 11.24
CA ASN A 50 -30.90 -16.05 10.52
C ASN A 50 -31.85 -15.70 9.37
N VAL A 51 -31.58 -16.25 8.18
CA VAL A 51 -32.38 -16.02 6.97
C VAL A 51 -33.20 -17.24 6.56
N GLY A 52 -33.10 -18.33 7.32
CA GLY A 52 -33.94 -19.53 7.16
C GLY A 52 -33.16 -20.73 6.61
N GLY A 53 -33.68 -21.95 6.82
CA GLY A 53 -33.05 -23.18 6.33
C GLY A 53 -31.66 -23.45 6.90
N GLY A 54 -31.40 -23.03 8.14
CA GLY A 54 -30.07 -23.12 8.76
C GLY A 54 -29.08 -22.04 8.32
N LEU A 55 -29.44 -21.15 7.38
CA LEU A 55 -28.57 -20.08 6.91
C LEU A 55 -28.69 -18.82 7.77
N GLY A 56 -27.56 -18.15 8.00
CA GLY A 56 -27.45 -16.86 8.65
C GLY A 56 -26.55 -15.91 7.87
N LEU A 57 -26.92 -14.62 7.88
CA LEU A 57 -26.14 -13.54 7.30
C LEU A 57 -25.65 -12.62 8.41
N SER A 58 -24.44 -12.10 8.27
CA SER A 58 -23.83 -11.15 9.18
C SER A 58 -23.10 -10.06 8.42
N PHE A 59 -23.08 -8.88 9.01
CA PHE A 59 -22.27 -7.74 8.60
C PHE A 59 -21.52 -7.24 9.81
N SER A 60 -20.26 -6.90 9.65
CA SER A 60 -19.42 -6.39 10.73
C SER A 60 -18.50 -5.31 10.23
N ILE A 61 -18.29 -4.30 11.06
CA ILE A 61 -17.28 -3.28 10.87
C ILE A 61 -16.32 -3.35 12.05
N GLY A 62 -15.06 -3.04 11.81
CA GLY A 62 -14.05 -3.12 12.84
C GLY A 62 -12.91 -2.17 12.57
N ALA A 63 -12.05 -2.08 13.56
CA ALA A 63 -10.80 -1.39 13.47
C ALA A 63 -9.73 -2.28 14.11
N ILE A 64 -8.56 -2.31 13.50
CA ILE A 64 -7.41 -3.05 13.99
C ILE A 64 -6.25 -2.07 14.20
N GLN A 65 -5.60 -2.16 15.36
CA GLN A 65 -4.44 -1.36 15.71
C GLN A 65 -3.19 -2.15 15.30
N TYR A 66 -2.87 -2.11 14.00
CA TYR A 66 -1.63 -2.69 13.46
C TYR A 66 -0.40 -1.81 13.75
N GLY A 67 -0.61 -0.56 14.20
CA GLY A 67 0.45 0.44 14.28
C GLY A 67 0.76 1.03 12.91
N ALA A 68 1.81 1.84 12.84
CA ALA A 68 2.31 2.41 11.60
C ALA A 68 3.01 1.35 10.75
N PRO A 69 2.47 0.99 9.57
CA PRO A 69 3.22 0.14 8.64
C PRO A 69 4.36 0.95 8.02
N SER A 70 5.45 0.27 7.69
CA SER A 70 6.52 0.85 6.87
C SER A 70 6.30 0.51 5.40
N VAL A 71 6.56 1.46 4.52
CA VAL A 71 6.52 1.28 3.06
C VAL A 71 7.91 1.48 2.49
N ASP A 72 8.37 0.52 1.71
CA ASP A 72 9.57 0.64 0.88
C ASP A 72 9.14 0.81 -0.58
N LEU A 73 9.61 1.86 -1.27
CA LEU A 73 9.31 2.08 -2.69
C LEU A 73 10.46 1.61 -3.59
N ARG A 74 10.13 0.99 -4.73
CA ARG A 74 11.09 0.41 -5.69
C ARG A 74 10.70 0.75 -7.13
N THR A 75 11.70 1.08 -7.95
CA THR A 75 11.59 1.32 -9.39
C THR A 75 12.63 0.51 -10.18
N GLU A 76 12.32 0.10 -11.41
CA GLU A 76 13.20 -0.80 -12.20
C GLU A 76 14.37 -0.07 -12.87
N ASP A 77 14.11 1.08 -13.50
CA ASP A 77 14.93 1.53 -14.62
C ASP A 77 16.10 2.48 -14.27
N CYS A 78 16.26 2.87 -13.00
CA CYS A 78 17.55 3.38 -12.51
C CYS A 78 18.39 2.23 -11.95
N ASN A 79 18.76 1.30 -12.84
CA ASN A 79 19.67 0.20 -12.51
C ASN A 79 21.05 0.79 -12.14
N PHE A 80 21.40 0.78 -10.85
CA PHE A 80 22.69 1.23 -10.31
C PHE A 80 23.83 0.33 -10.80
N SER A 81 24.17 0.38 -12.08
CA SER A 81 25.39 -0.24 -12.58
C SER A 81 26.49 0.81 -12.64
N PHE A 82 27.42 0.74 -11.68
CA PHE A 82 28.64 1.57 -11.59
C PHE A 82 29.50 1.57 -12.88
N SER A 83 29.19 0.74 -13.88
CA SER A 83 29.86 0.70 -15.17
C SER A 83 29.37 1.73 -16.19
N ASP A 84 28.23 2.39 -15.96
CA ASP A 84 27.75 3.48 -16.82
C ASP A 84 27.88 4.82 -16.09
N LEU A 85 28.94 5.56 -16.39
CA LEU A 85 29.22 6.89 -15.82
C LEU A 85 28.27 7.99 -16.35
N GLN A 86 27.16 7.60 -16.97
CA GLN A 86 26.02 8.49 -17.22
C GLN A 86 24.92 8.20 -16.20
N LEU A 87 25.17 8.57 -14.95
CA LEU A 87 24.09 8.88 -14.03
C LEU A 87 23.37 10.09 -14.65
N SER A 88 22.30 9.86 -15.39
CA SER A 88 21.48 10.95 -15.92
C SER A 88 21.02 11.76 -14.71
N ALA A 89 21.09 13.10 -14.79
CA ALA A 89 20.61 13.97 -13.73
C ALA A 89 19.15 13.62 -13.35
N THR A 90 18.38 13.13 -14.33
CA THR A 90 17.03 12.59 -14.20
C THR A 90 16.95 11.38 -13.26
N CYS A 91 17.86 10.41 -13.33
CA CYS A 91 17.86 9.27 -12.41
C CYS A 91 18.22 9.68 -10.97
N LEU A 92 19.12 10.65 -10.79
CA LEU A 92 19.45 11.17 -9.46
C LEU A 92 18.27 11.94 -8.85
N ALA A 93 17.54 12.71 -9.67
CA ALA A 93 16.31 13.40 -9.26
C ALA A 93 15.22 12.38 -8.90
N LEU A 94 14.95 11.39 -9.76
CA LEU A 94 13.96 10.34 -9.51
C LEU A 94 14.26 9.56 -8.21
N ALA A 95 15.52 9.19 -7.95
CA ALA A 95 15.88 8.51 -6.72
C ALA A 95 15.64 9.38 -5.48
N ALA A 96 15.95 10.68 -5.55
CA ALA A 96 15.69 11.62 -4.46
C ALA A 96 14.19 11.86 -4.24
N ASP A 97 13.40 11.89 -5.31
CA ASP A 97 11.95 12.05 -5.26
C ASP A 97 11.27 10.80 -4.70
N VAL A 98 11.67 9.61 -5.12
CA VAL A 98 11.17 8.34 -4.57
C VAL A 98 11.51 8.22 -3.08
N GLU A 99 12.74 8.60 -2.66
CA GLU A 99 13.11 8.60 -1.24
C GLU A 99 12.32 9.66 -0.44
N ALA A 100 12.05 10.83 -1.05
CA ALA A 100 11.23 11.86 -0.43
C ALA A 100 9.77 11.41 -0.27
N GLU A 101 9.21 10.80 -1.30
CA GLU A 101 7.87 10.21 -1.31
C GLU A 101 7.76 9.11 -0.27
N GLU A 102 8.74 8.20 -0.21
CA GLU A 102 8.79 7.14 0.79
C GLU A 102 8.78 7.70 2.21
N ARG A 103 9.63 8.71 2.49
CA ARG A 103 9.64 9.36 3.81
C ARG A 103 8.33 10.06 4.13
N GLN A 104 7.68 10.67 3.16
CA GLN A 104 6.40 11.35 3.35
C GLN A 104 5.29 10.35 3.63
N VAL A 105 5.20 9.29 2.82
CA VAL A 105 4.23 8.19 3.02
C VAL A 105 4.42 7.55 4.39
N ASN A 106 5.66 7.25 4.80
CA ASN A 106 5.92 6.70 6.12
C ASN A 106 5.55 7.68 7.26
N ALA A 107 5.82 8.98 7.09
CA ALA A 107 5.44 9.99 8.09
C ALA A 107 3.91 10.14 8.20
N ASP A 108 3.19 10.04 7.09
CA ASP A 108 1.72 10.06 7.09
C ASP A 108 1.17 8.79 7.74
N LEU A 109 1.75 7.62 7.45
CA LEU A 109 1.35 6.33 8.04
C LEU A 109 1.64 6.24 9.55
N ASP A 110 2.64 6.97 10.05
CA ASP A 110 2.92 7.10 11.48
C ASP A 110 1.74 7.68 12.28
N GLU A 111 0.91 8.52 11.67
CA GLU A 111 -0.32 9.03 12.30
C GLU A 111 -1.48 8.01 12.25
N PHE A 112 -1.43 7.06 11.30
CA PHE A 112 -2.49 6.06 11.07
C PHE A 112 -2.19 4.72 11.75
N GLU A 113 -2.30 4.69 13.08
CA GLU A 113 -2.19 3.44 13.84
C GLU A 113 -3.43 2.53 13.71
N LEU A 114 -4.58 3.11 13.37
CA LEU A 114 -5.89 2.46 13.40
C LEU A 114 -6.45 2.24 11.99
N TRP A 115 -6.60 0.96 11.61
CA TRP A 115 -7.01 0.56 10.27
C TRP A 115 -8.46 0.07 10.26
N PRO A 116 -9.40 0.79 9.62
CA PRO A 116 -10.80 0.36 9.55
C PRO A 116 -10.98 -0.78 8.52
N PHE A 117 -11.86 -1.72 8.81
CA PHE A 117 -12.25 -2.79 7.88
C PHE A 117 -13.73 -3.15 8.01
N ALA A 118 -14.29 -3.77 6.96
CA ALA A 118 -15.66 -4.27 6.94
C ALA A 118 -15.70 -5.72 6.43
N ARG A 119 -16.65 -6.50 6.95
CA ARG A 119 -16.84 -7.91 6.62
C ARG A 119 -18.31 -8.25 6.44
N ILE A 120 -18.59 -9.08 5.44
CA ILE A 120 -19.88 -9.76 5.28
C ILE A 120 -19.63 -11.26 5.53
N GLY A 121 -20.51 -11.90 6.32
CA GLY A 121 -20.39 -13.30 6.68
C GLY A 121 -21.66 -14.10 6.36
N LEU A 122 -21.46 -15.31 5.84
CA LEU A 122 -22.51 -16.30 5.62
C LEU A 122 -22.23 -17.49 6.55
N THR A 123 -23.22 -17.89 7.35
CA THR A 123 -23.13 -19.02 8.28
C THR A 123 -24.19 -20.06 7.96
N TYR A 124 -23.87 -21.33 8.16
CA TYR A 124 -24.83 -22.44 8.01
C TYR A 124 -24.78 -23.33 9.26
N SER A 125 -25.94 -23.58 9.88
CA SER A 125 -26.11 -24.45 11.03
C SER A 125 -26.98 -25.67 10.66
N PHE A 126 -26.53 -26.86 11.05
CA PHE A 126 -27.19 -28.14 10.83
C PHE A 126 -28.00 -28.61 12.04
#